data_AF-A0A814T0L0-F1
#
_entry.id   AF-A0A814T0L0-F1
#
_cell.length_a   1.000
_cell.length_b   1.000
_cell.length_c   1.000
_cell.angle_alpha   90.00
_cell.angle_beta   90.00
_cell.angle_gamma   90.00
#
_symmetry.space_group_name_H-M   'P 1'
#
loop_
_entity.id
_entity.type
_entity.pdbx_description
1 polymer ?
#
loop_
_entity_poly.entity_id
_entity_poly.type
_entity_poly.pdbx_seq_one_letter_code
_entity_poly.pdbx_strand_id
1 'polypeptide(L)'
;MSLLWTYHQQGSHLLLQSSLSKILRSIVTTSVHTRARQSPYVGTKDVQRTAVPDSKVSWKVNWLDYKATEYTASKVLKNPSWADDPDAKKIKGFNEFDGKIDRRSFMGEYEVDDKTNRPRNPAGRTGLSGRGLLGHWGPNHAADPVVTRWAKDQPNSKGKVLEIVLINRKDNNHLALPGGMIDEGENAFVAAKREFLEEAMNSNDDAVVEQIDKLFENADSIYKDYVDDPRNTG
;
A
#
# COMPACT_ATOMS: atom_id res chain seq x y z
N MET A 1 -6.73 24.33 9.08
CA MET A 1 -6.87 22.90 8.71
C MET A 1 -5.48 22.45 8.27
N SER A 2 -4.97 21.33 8.74
CA SER A 2 -3.63 20.86 8.39
C SER A 2 -3.76 19.46 7.80
N LEU A 3 -3.32 19.31 6.54
CA LEU A 3 -3.26 18.01 5.89
C LEU A 3 -1.93 17.35 6.26
N LEU A 4 -2.02 16.16 6.82
CA LEU A 4 -0.91 15.22 6.91
C LEU A 4 -1.33 14.05 6.00
N TRP A 5 -0.44 13.44 5.24
CA TRP A 5 -0.81 12.30 4.40
C TRP A 5 0.06 11.09 4.72
N THR A 6 -0.56 9.91 4.90
CA THR A 6 0.14 8.62 5.00
C THR A 6 -0.01 7.80 3.72
N TYR A 7 1.03 7.13 3.27
CA TYR A 7 0.92 6.09 2.24
C TYR A 7 0.57 4.74 2.92
N HIS A 8 -0.65 4.20 2.81
CA HIS A 8 -1.08 2.95 3.50
C HIS A 8 -2.26 2.20 2.84
N GLN A 9 -2.02 1.03 2.26
CA GLN A 9 -3.11 0.04 2.13
C GLN A 9 -3.48 -0.57 3.52
N GLN A 10 -4.42 0.10 4.21
CA GLN A 10 -5.21 -0.30 5.37
C GLN A 10 -4.71 -1.34 6.39
N GLY A 11 -4.71 -0.88 7.65
CA GLY A 11 -4.71 -1.68 8.88
C GLY A 11 -4.15 -0.89 10.07
N SER A 12 -5.04 -0.18 10.77
CA SER A 12 -4.91 0.48 12.08
C SER A 12 -3.55 0.51 12.83
N HIS A 13 -2.99 1.71 13.02
CA HIS A 13 -2.52 2.30 14.31
C HIS A 13 -2.30 3.83 14.16
N LEU A 14 -2.55 4.61 15.23
CA LEU A 14 -2.80 6.07 15.32
C LEU A 14 -1.56 6.99 15.51
N LEU A 15 -1.69 8.28 15.08
CA LEU A 15 -1.24 9.59 15.67
C LEU A 15 0.28 9.92 15.76
N LEU A 16 0.86 11.14 15.58
CA LEU A 16 0.50 12.55 15.85
C LEU A 16 1.49 13.56 15.18
N GLN A 17 1.06 14.84 15.16
CA GLN A 17 1.70 16.15 14.87
C GLN A 17 3.21 16.36 14.67
N SER A 18 3.50 17.41 13.90
CA SER A 18 4.75 17.95 13.34
C SER A 18 5.93 18.29 14.28
N SER A 19 6.00 17.77 15.51
CA SER A 19 7.24 17.85 16.33
C SER A 19 7.87 16.50 16.68
N LEU A 20 7.30 15.37 16.22
CA LEU A 20 7.75 14.03 16.58
C LEU A 20 8.59 13.30 15.51
N SER A 21 9.05 13.99 14.45
CA SER A 21 9.90 13.39 13.40
C SER A 21 11.19 12.75 13.93
N LYS A 22 11.62 13.11 15.14
CA LYS A 22 12.79 12.53 15.83
C LYS A 22 12.48 11.32 16.71
N ILE A 23 11.25 11.15 17.20
CA ILE A 23 10.92 10.09 18.19
C ILE A 23 10.47 8.79 17.51
N LEU A 24 9.91 8.85 16.30
CA LEU A 24 9.47 7.66 15.55
C LEU A 24 10.60 6.84 14.90
N ARG A 25 11.84 7.36 14.83
CA ARG A 25 12.99 6.62 14.28
C ARG A 25 13.48 5.47 15.16
N SER A 26 12.98 5.33 16.39
CA SER A 26 13.57 4.46 17.42
C SER A 26 12.80 3.16 17.71
N ILE A 27 11.70 2.87 17.03
CA ILE A 27 10.99 1.58 17.18
C ILE A 27 10.69 0.99 15.81
N VAL A 28 11.73 0.71 15.02
CA VAL A 28 11.63 -0.29 13.96
C VAL A 28 11.98 -1.62 14.63
N THR A 29 11.01 -2.21 15.32
CA THR A 29 11.08 -3.64 15.59
C THR A 29 11.10 -4.34 14.24
N THR A 30 12.11 -5.17 14.01
CA THR A 30 12.26 -6.10 12.88
C THR A 30 11.14 -7.15 12.91
N SER A 31 9.88 -6.72 12.86
CA SER A 31 8.74 -7.60 12.80
C SER A 31 8.65 -8.12 11.39
N VAL A 32 8.78 -9.43 11.22
CA VAL A 32 8.49 -10.08 9.95
C VAL A 32 7.03 -9.84 9.58
N HIS A 33 6.76 -9.65 8.30
CA HIS A 33 5.40 -9.50 7.82
C HIS A 33 4.55 -10.74 8.16
N THR A 34 3.33 -10.55 8.61
CA THR A 34 2.43 -11.63 9.04
C THR A 34 1.19 -11.70 8.18
N ARG A 35 0.60 -10.55 7.80
CA ARG A 35 -0.60 -10.49 6.96
C ARG A 35 -0.31 -11.04 5.57
N ALA A 36 0.84 -10.73 5.00
CA ALA A 36 1.32 -11.24 3.72
C ALA A 36 1.51 -12.78 3.70
N ARG A 37 1.49 -13.46 4.85
CA ARG A 37 1.62 -14.93 4.94
C ARG A 37 0.32 -15.65 5.32
N GLN A 38 -0.78 -14.91 5.51
CA GLN A 38 -2.07 -15.49 5.87
C GLN A 38 -2.70 -16.27 4.70
N SER A 39 -3.38 -17.36 5.06
CA SER A 39 -4.13 -18.21 4.12
C SER A 39 -5.59 -18.39 4.56
N PRO A 40 -6.54 -18.63 3.65
CA PRO A 40 -6.37 -18.61 2.19
C PRO A 40 -5.97 -17.21 1.69
N TYR A 41 -5.38 -17.15 0.49
CA TYR A 41 -5.07 -15.89 -0.16
C TYR A 41 -6.35 -15.04 -0.27
N VAL A 42 -6.25 -13.75 0.04
CA VAL A 42 -7.41 -12.86 0.13
C VAL A 42 -8.24 -12.86 -1.16
N GLY A 43 -9.56 -12.92 -1.01
CA GLY A 43 -10.49 -13.01 -2.14
C GLY A 43 -10.60 -14.41 -2.76
N THR A 44 -9.96 -15.43 -2.19
CA THR A 44 -10.06 -16.84 -2.61
C THR A 44 -10.57 -17.71 -1.47
N LYS A 45 -11.12 -18.90 -1.81
CA LYS A 45 -11.58 -19.87 -0.80
C LYS A 45 -10.55 -20.98 -0.56
N ASP A 46 -9.71 -21.25 -1.54
CA ASP A 46 -8.97 -22.51 -1.69
C ASP A 46 -7.47 -22.31 -1.96
N VAL A 47 -7.00 -21.10 -2.29
CA VAL A 47 -5.58 -20.85 -2.56
C VAL A 47 -4.81 -20.74 -1.25
N GLN A 48 -4.13 -21.81 -0.86
CA GLN A 48 -3.29 -21.87 0.34
C GLN A 48 -1.86 -21.45 0.02
N ARG A 49 -1.29 -20.57 0.84
CA ARG A 49 0.14 -20.26 0.77
C ARG A 49 0.94 -21.43 1.33
N THR A 50 2.13 -21.64 0.81
CA THR A 50 3.11 -22.53 1.43
C THR A 50 3.53 -21.95 2.78
N ALA A 51 3.49 -22.75 3.84
CA ALA A 51 3.83 -22.28 5.17
C ALA A 51 5.29 -21.79 5.23
N VAL A 52 5.49 -20.55 5.67
CA VAL A 52 6.81 -19.94 5.85
C VAL A 52 6.99 -19.64 7.34
N PRO A 53 7.84 -20.38 8.08
CA PRO A 53 8.15 -20.04 9.46
C PRO A 53 8.97 -18.75 9.53
N ASP A 54 8.87 -18.00 10.63
CA ASP A 54 9.50 -16.68 10.79
C ASP A 54 11.02 -16.73 10.53
N SER A 55 11.69 -17.80 10.95
CA SER A 55 13.12 -18.04 10.72
C SER A 55 13.53 -18.23 9.26
N LYS A 56 12.56 -18.38 8.34
CA LYS A 56 12.76 -18.61 6.91
C LYS A 56 12.16 -17.52 6.02
N VAL A 57 11.60 -16.46 6.61
CA VAL A 57 11.03 -15.32 5.88
C VAL A 57 12.10 -14.63 5.03
N SER A 58 13.27 -14.33 5.59
CA SER A 58 14.33 -13.64 4.84
C SER A 58 14.86 -14.48 3.66
N TRP A 59 14.92 -13.89 2.47
CA TRP A 59 15.51 -14.50 1.27
C TRP A 59 16.97 -14.93 1.47
N LYS A 60 17.71 -14.23 2.36
CA LYS A 60 19.11 -14.54 2.70
C LYS A 60 19.27 -15.90 3.39
N VAL A 61 18.21 -16.40 4.02
CA VAL A 61 18.23 -17.74 4.61
C VAL A 61 18.04 -18.76 3.49
N ASN A 62 19.04 -19.64 3.34
CA ASN A 62 18.97 -20.73 2.37
C ASN A 62 17.78 -21.66 2.70
N TRP A 63 17.01 -22.00 1.67
CA TRP A 63 15.89 -22.92 1.74
C TRP A 63 15.65 -23.54 0.37
N LEU A 64 16.42 -24.56 0.04
CA LEU A 64 16.44 -25.19 -1.28
C LEU A 64 15.10 -25.83 -1.66
N ASP A 65 14.41 -26.41 -0.68
CA ASP A 65 13.12 -27.08 -0.88
C ASP A 65 11.92 -26.10 -0.85
N TYR A 66 12.17 -24.78 -0.76
CA TYR A 66 11.09 -23.80 -0.77
C TYR A 66 10.42 -23.78 -2.15
N LYS A 67 9.12 -24.13 -2.16
CA LYS A 67 8.28 -24.06 -3.34
C LYS A 67 6.99 -23.34 -3.00
N ALA A 68 6.91 -22.06 -3.34
CA ALA A 68 5.71 -21.26 -3.14
C ALA A 68 4.55 -21.79 -3.99
N THR A 69 3.32 -21.56 -3.51
CA THR A 69 2.11 -21.79 -4.30
C THR A 69 2.02 -20.69 -5.37
N GLU A 70 1.94 -21.04 -6.65
CA GLU A 70 1.78 -20.06 -7.74
C GLU A 70 0.31 -19.66 -7.87
N TYR A 71 0.03 -18.35 -7.79
CA TYR A 71 -1.31 -17.82 -8.02
C TYR A 71 -1.28 -16.42 -8.63
N THR A 72 -2.09 -16.22 -9.66
CA THR A 72 -2.48 -14.91 -10.17
C THR A 72 -3.95 -14.97 -10.53
N ALA A 73 -4.74 -14.03 -10.04
CA ALA A 73 -6.17 -14.00 -10.25
C ALA A 73 -6.51 -13.89 -11.74
N SER A 74 -7.56 -14.58 -12.20
CA SER A 74 -7.93 -14.62 -13.61
C SER A 74 -8.18 -13.23 -14.21
N LYS A 75 -8.68 -12.27 -13.41
CA LYS A 75 -8.86 -10.88 -13.84
C LYS A 75 -7.55 -10.15 -14.15
N VAL A 76 -6.46 -10.51 -13.46
CA VAL A 76 -5.11 -9.98 -13.72
C VAL A 76 -4.49 -10.71 -14.92
N LEU A 77 -4.66 -12.03 -15.01
CA LEU A 77 -4.13 -12.84 -16.13
C LEU A 77 -4.72 -12.45 -17.49
N LYS A 78 -5.95 -11.93 -17.50
CA LYS A 78 -6.59 -11.37 -18.70
C LYS A 78 -5.90 -10.10 -19.24
N ASN A 79 -4.88 -9.59 -18.54
CA ASN A 79 -4.08 -8.43 -18.93
C ASN A 79 -4.96 -7.19 -19.24
N PRO A 80 -5.78 -6.71 -18.27
CA PRO A 80 -6.46 -5.43 -18.40
C PRO A 80 -5.45 -4.28 -18.43
N SER A 81 -5.89 -3.09 -18.84
CA SER A 81 -5.02 -1.91 -19.02
C SER A 81 -4.22 -1.49 -17.78
N TRP A 82 -4.65 -1.87 -16.58
CA TRP A 82 -3.97 -1.56 -15.31
C TRP A 82 -3.00 -2.66 -14.85
N ALA A 83 -2.85 -3.75 -15.60
CA ALA A 83 -2.02 -4.89 -15.22
C ALA A 83 -0.86 -5.07 -16.21
N ASP A 84 0.28 -5.50 -15.68
CA ASP A 84 1.42 -5.88 -16.50
C ASP A 84 1.12 -7.15 -17.34
N ASP A 85 1.94 -7.38 -18.37
CA ASP A 85 1.95 -8.65 -19.09
C ASP A 85 2.14 -9.83 -18.11
N PRO A 86 1.40 -10.94 -18.26
CA PRO A 86 1.60 -12.15 -17.47
C PRO A 86 3.00 -12.74 -17.51
N ASP A 87 3.75 -12.50 -18.59
CA ASP A 87 5.15 -12.88 -18.66
C ASP A 87 6.06 -11.74 -18.17
N ALA A 88 6.59 -11.90 -16.97
CA ALA A 88 7.51 -10.94 -16.35
C ALA A 88 8.76 -10.66 -17.21
N LYS A 89 9.16 -11.57 -18.11
CA LYS A 89 10.30 -11.36 -19.03
C LYS A 89 10.08 -10.26 -20.05
N LYS A 90 8.83 -9.85 -20.29
CA LYS A 90 8.50 -8.72 -21.16
C LYS A 90 8.56 -7.38 -20.43
N ILE A 91 8.64 -7.40 -19.10
CA ILE A 91 8.70 -6.19 -18.28
C ILE A 91 10.15 -5.73 -18.18
N LYS A 92 10.35 -4.42 -18.33
CA LYS A 92 11.65 -3.75 -18.27
C LYS A 92 11.60 -2.65 -17.22
N GLY A 93 12.76 -2.15 -16.81
CA GLY A 93 12.87 -1.00 -15.89
C GLY A 93 12.41 -1.31 -14.46
N PHE A 94 12.65 -2.53 -13.97
CA PHE A 94 12.53 -2.77 -12.53
C PHE A 94 13.50 -1.87 -11.75
N ASN A 95 13.08 -1.40 -10.58
CA ASN A 95 13.79 -0.37 -9.80
C ASN A 95 13.96 0.99 -10.52
N GLU A 96 13.14 1.28 -11.54
CA GLU A 96 13.17 2.55 -12.27
C GLU A 96 11.77 3.16 -12.41
N PHE A 97 11.72 4.44 -12.77
CA PHE A 97 10.49 5.11 -13.22
C PHE A 97 10.57 5.32 -14.73
N ASP A 98 9.64 4.74 -15.48
CA ASP A 98 9.65 4.80 -16.95
C ASP A 98 8.88 6.01 -17.54
N GLY A 99 8.41 6.90 -16.67
CA GLY A 99 7.56 8.04 -17.03
C GLY A 99 6.06 7.79 -16.90
N LYS A 100 5.64 6.52 -16.72
CA LYS A 100 4.23 6.14 -16.50
C LYS A 100 4.05 5.31 -15.24
N ILE A 101 4.88 4.28 -15.05
CA ILE A 101 4.82 3.36 -13.93
C ILE A 101 6.10 3.54 -13.10
N ASP A 102 5.94 3.90 -11.83
CA ASP A 102 7.05 3.89 -10.88
C ASP A 102 7.24 2.46 -10.38
N ARG A 103 8.33 1.82 -10.78
CA ARG A 103 8.69 0.48 -10.34
C ARG A 103 9.71 0.52 -9.21
N ARG A 104 10.04 1.69 -8.66
CA ARG A 104 10.94 1.80 -7.50
C ARG A 104 10.20 1.45 -6.22
N SER A 105 10.92 0.89 -5.26
CA SER A 105 10.38 0.67 -3.92
C SER A 105 10.87 1.74 -2.95
N PHE A 106 10.03 2.12 -1.98
CA PHE A 106 10.45 2.95 -0.85
C PHE A 106 11.37 2.21 0.12
N MET A 107 11.50 0.89 0.01
CA MET A 107 12.47 0.06 0.72
C MET A 107 13.88 0.05 0.07
N GLY A 108 14.09 0.83 -0.99
CA GLY A 108 15.30 0.77 -1.81
C GLY A 108 15.19 -0.27 -2.93
N GLU A 109 16.31 -0.62 -3.56
CA GLU A 109 16.32 -1.59 -4.65
C GLU A 109 15.92 -2.98 -4.16
N TYR A 110 15.00 -3.61 -4.89
CA TYR A 110 14.63 -5.01 -4.69
C TYR A 110 15.34 -5.92 -5.69
N GLU A 111 15.59 -7.16 -5.26
CA GLU A 111 16.18 -8.20 -6.11
C GLU A 111 15.20 -8.62 -7.21
N VAL A 112 15.71 -8.85 -8.41
CA VAL A 112 14.97 -9.46 -9.52
C VAL A 112 15.60 -10.83 -9.79
N ASP A 113 14.77 -11.87 -9.82
CA ASP A 113 15.24 -13.23 -10.06
C ASP A 113 15.71 -13.42 -11.51
N ASP A 114 17.00 -13.69 -11.72
CA ASP A 114 17.62 -13.76 -13.05
C ASP A 114 16.97 -14.77 -14.01
N LYS A 115 16.36 -15.84 -13.49
CA LYS A 115 15.78 -16.91 -14.32
C LYS A 115 14.38 -16.57 -14.79
N THR A 116 13.58 -16.01 -13.88
CA THR A 116 12.16 -15.73 -14.10
C THR A 116 11.88 -14.28 -14.48
N ASN A 117 12.86 -13.39 -14.30
CA ASN A 117 12.72 -11.93 -14.37
C ASN A 117 11.64 -11.38 -13.43
N ARG A 118 11.34 -12.08 -12.32
CA ARG A 118 10.32 -11.67 -11.36
C ARG A 118 10.96 -10.93 -10.18
N PRO A 119 10.44 -9.78 -9.76
CA PRO A 119 10.83 -9.12 -8.51
C PRO A 119 10.62 -10.02 -7.31
N ARG A 120 11.53 -9.98 -6.33
CA ARG A 120 11.36 -10.59 -5.01
C ARG A 120 10.83 -9.56 -4.03
N ASN A 121 9.89 -9.97 -3.19
CA ASN A 121 9.35 -9.12 -2.15
C ASN A 121 10.47 -8.69 -1.17
N PRO A 122 10.72 -7.38 -0.99
CA PRO A 122 11.80 -6.89 -0.13
C PRO A 122 11.61 -7.27 1.35
N ALA A 123 10.38 -7.55 1.79
CA ALA A 123 10.09 -8.00 3.16
C ALA A 123 10.29 -9.50 3.37
N GLY A 124 10.50 -10.30 2.31
CA GLY A 124 10.77 -11.73 2.40
C GLY A 124 9.72 -12.65 1.77
N ARG A 125 9.89 -13.95 1.98
CA ARG A 125 9.03 -15.03 1.48
C ARG A 125 7.62 -14.92 2.07
N THR A 126 6.63 -14.96 1.20
CA THR A 126 5.22 -14.95 1.60
C THR A 126 4.53 -16.32 1.53
N GLY A 127 5.17 -17.32 0.92
CA GLY A 127 4.55 -18.61 0.61
C GLY A 127 3.69 -18.64 -0.66
N LEU A 128 3.57 -17.52 -1.38
CA LEU A 128 2.87 -17.41 -2.66
C LEU A 128 3.77 -16.77 -3.71
N SER A 129 3.76 -17.26 -4.94
CA SER A 129 4.39 -16.64 -6.12
C SER A 129 3.34 -16.22 -7.14
N GLY A 130 3.75 -15.46 -8.16
CA GLY A 130 2.83 -14.77 -9.06
C GLY A 130 2.41 -13.41 -8.49
N ARG A 131 1.34 -12.81 -9.02
CA ARG A 131 0.89 -11.47 -8.61
C ARG A 131 -0.34 -11.47 -7.71
N GLY A 132 -0.98 -12.63 -7.53
CA GLY A 132 -2.25 -12.71 -6.83
C GLY A 132 -3.28 -11.75 -7.44
N LEU A 133 -3.76 -10.78 -6.66
CA LEU A 133 -4.72 -9.75 -7.10
C LEU A 133 -4.09 -8.46 -7.63
N LEU A 134 -2.77 -8.30 -7.55
CA LEU A 134 -2.07 -7.07 -7.91
C LEU A 134 -1.78 -7.02 -9.42
N GLY A 135 -1.80 -5.81 -9.99
CA GLY A 135 -1.65 -5.61 -11.43
C GLY A 135 -0.20 -5.70 -11.90
N HIS A 136 0.71 -5.06 -11.17
CA HIS A 136 2.10 -4.94 -11.57
C HIS A 136 2.98 -6.02 -10.93
N TRP A 137 4.04 -6.40 -11.65
CA TRP A 137 5.17 -7.12 -11.05
C TRP A 137 6.00 -6.16 -10.21
N GLY A 138 6.27 -6.52 -8.95
CA GLY A 138 6.99 -5.67 -8.00
C GLY A 138 6.06 -4.74 -7.23
N PRO A 139 6.49 -3.50 -6.89
CA PRO A 139 5.68 -2.55 -6.15
C PRO A 139 4.36 -2.23 -6.86
N ASN A 140 3.27 -2.17 -6.08
CA ASN A 140 1.97 -1.69 -6.53
C ASN A 140 1.61 -0.50 -5.65
N HIS A 141 1.66 0.70 -6.24
CA HIS A 141 1.63 1.95 -5.49
C HIS A 141 0.21 2.41 -5.15
N ALA A 142 -0.01 2.96 -3.94
CA ALA A 142 -1.29 3.45 -3.44
C ALA A 142 -1.11 4.71 -2.56
N ALA A 143 -2.07 5.63 -2.51
CA ALA A 143 -1.95 6.85 -1.71
C ALA A 143 -3.16 7.04 -0.78
N ASP A 144 -2.90 7.27 0.52
CA ASP A 144 -3.97 7.28 1.55
C ASP A 144 -4.08 8.61 2.33
N PRO A 145 -4.84 9.60 1.83
CA PRO A 145 -4.99 10.92 2.47
C PRO A 145 -5.39 10.82 3.95
N VAL A 146 -4.65 11.52 4.83
CA VAL A 146 -4.95 11.62 6.27
C VAL A 146 -5.50 13.02 6.58
N VAL A 147 -6.77 13.22 6.25
CA VAL A 147 -7.38 14.52 6.46
C VAL A 147 -7.75 14.71 7.92
N THR A 148 -7.15 15.72 8.56
CA THR A 148 -7.34 15.97 9.99
C THR A 148 -7.84 17.38 10.29
N ARG A 149 -8.57 17.50 11.40
CA ARG A 149 -8.90 18.78 12.02
C ARG A 149 -8.93 18.64 13.54
N TRP A 150 -8.78 19.75 14.24
CA TRP A 150 -9.03 19.76 15.68
C TRP A 150 -10.54 19.78 15.94
N ALA A 151 -11.01 18.92 16.84
CA ALA A 151 -12.38 18.98 17.35
C ALA A 151 -12.60 20.33 18.03
N LYS A 152 -13.78 20.94 17.81
CA LYS A 152 -14.23 22.11 18.57
C LYS A 152 -14.92 21.63 19.84
N ASP A 153 -14.55 22.23 20.97
CA ASP A 153 -15.19 22.07 22.28
C ASP A 153 -15.57 20.63 22.66
N GLN A 154 -14.64 19.94 23.32
CA GLN A 154 -14.86 18.60 23.88
C GLN A 154 -14.94 18.72 25.42
N PRO A 155 -16.15 18.82 26.02
CA PRO A 155 -16.33 19.17 27.43
C PRO A 155 -15.64 18.21 28.42
N ASN A 156 -15.20 17.04 27.96
CA ASN A 156 -14.58 16.00 28.78
C ASN A 156 -13.15 15.62 28.34
N SER A 157 -12.55 16.31 27.37
CA SER A 157 -11.16 16.01 26.99
C SER A 157 -10.18 16.84 27.82
N LYS A 158 -9.18 16.17 28.42
CA LYS A 158 -8.08 16.83 29.13
C LYS A 158 -7.05 17.49 28.19
N GLY A 159 -7.39 17.69 26.91
CA GLY A 159 -6.48 18.16 25.87
C GLY A 159 -7.15 18.30 24.51
N LYS A 160 -6.37 18.71 23.50
CA LYS A 160 -6.85 18.84 22.12
C LYS A 160 -7.14 17.46 21.53
N VAL A 161 -8.32 17.30 20.94
CA VAL A 161 -8.73 16.06 20.25
C VAL A 161 -8.60 16.26 18.74
N LEU A 162 -7.87 15.37 18.08
CA LEU A 162 -7.72 15.37 16.63
C LEU A 162 -8.79 14.46 16.02
N GLU A 163 -9.54 14.98 15.06
CA GLU A 163 -10.48 14.24 14.23
C GLU A 163 -9.81 13.90 12.91
N ILE A 164 -10.14 12.72 12.38
CA ILE A 164 -9.67 12.21 11.10
C ILE A 164 -10.86 11.77 10.25
N VAL A 165 -10.80 12.00 8.94
CA VAL A 165 -11.78 11.47 8.00
C VAL A 165 -11.48 10.00 7.73
N LEU A 166 -12.47 9.14 7.98
CA LEU A 166 -12.44 7.72 7.67
C LEU A 166 -13.66 7.36 6.82
N ILE A 167 -13.49 6.36 5.97
CA ILE A 167 -14.56 5.73 5.22
C ILE A 167 -14.86 4.35 5.79
N ASN A 168 -16.06 3.87 5.52
CA ASN A 168 -16.40 2.47 5.75
C ASN A 168 -16.32 1.72 4.42
N ARG A 169 -15.42 0.74 4.32
CA ARG A 169 -15.26 0.02 3.06
C ARG A 169 -16.48 -0.83 2.74
N LYS A 170 -16.86 -0.84 1.48
CA LYS A 170 -17.99 -1.63 0.98
C LYS A 170 -17.78 -3.15 1.04
N ASP A 171 -16.53 -3.61 1.04
CA ASP A 171 -16.20 -5.04 0.94
C ASP A 171 -16.18 -5.79 2.28
N ASN A 172 -15.79 -5.12 3.38
CA ASN A 172 -15.64 -5.75 4.69
C ASN A 172 -16.18 -4.93 5.87
N ASN A 173 -16.78 -3.76 5.62
CA ASN A 173 -17.31 -2.85 6.63
C ASN A 173 -16.28 -2.40 7.69
N HIS A 174 -14.98 -2.42 7.37
CA HIS A 174 -13.96 -1.87 8.24
C HIS A 174 -13.75 -0.37 7.97
N LEU A 175 -13.49 0.37 9.04
CA LEU A 175 -13.05 1.76 8.95
C LEU A 175 -11.66 1.85 8.37
N ALA A 176 -11.45 2.85 7.52
CA ALA A 176 -10.21 3.04 6.81
C ALA A 176 -9.97 4.46 6.31
N LEU A 177 -8.74 4.72 5.90
CA LEU A 177 -8.42 5.90 5.11
C LEU A 177 -9.07 5.82 3.72
N PRO A 178 -9.53 6.96 3.17
CA PRO A 178 -10.08 7.07 1.82
C PRO A 178 -8.96 7.14 0.78
N GLY A 179 -8.24 6.04 0.61
CA GLY A 179 -7.14 5.93 -0.34
C GLY A 179 -7.32 4.79 -1.32
N GLY A 180 -6.45 4.78 -2.32
CA GLY A 180 -6.50 3.83 -3.42
C GLY A 180 -5.24 3.81 -4.25
N MET A 181 -5.29 3.09 -5.36
CA MET A 181 -4.11 2.85 -6.21
C MET A 181 -3.71 4.12 -6.94
N ILE A 182 -2.41 4.26 -7.20
CA ILE A 182 -1.90 5.32 -8.09
C ILE A 182 -2.05 4.83 -9.53
N ASP A 183 -2.71 5.62 -10.37
CA ASP A 183 -2.89 5.31 -11.79
C ASP A 183 -1.63 5.60 -12.62
N GLU A 184 -1.56 5.08 -13.85
CA GLU A 184 -0.43 5.33 -14.74
C GLU A 184 -0.25 6.83 -15.04
N GLY A 185 0.97 7.33 -14.84
CA GLY A 185 1.32 8.74 -15.02
C GLY A 185 0.81 9.65 -13.90
N GLU A 186 0.09 9.12 -12.92
CA GLU A 186 -0.37 9.84 -11.75
C GLU A 186 0.73 9.89 -10.69
N ASN A 187 0.87 11.03 -10.01
CA ASN A 187 1.74 11.10 -8.83
C ASN A 187 0.92 10.89 -7.55
N ALA A 188 1.59 10.51 -6.45
CA ALA A 188 0.93 10.17 -5.19
C ALA A 188 0.02 11.27 -4.62
N PHE A 189 0.34 12.53 -4.87
CA PHE A 189 -0.48 13.65 -4.37
C PHE A 189 -1.77 13.79 -5.16
N VAL A 190 -1.68 13.68 -6.50
CA VAL A 190 -2.86 13.67 -7.38
C VAL A 190 -3.77 12.49 -7.04
N ALA A 191 -3.19 11.30 -6.85
CA ALA A 191 -3.91 10.11 -6.42
C ALA A 191 -4.61 10.31 -5.08
N ALA A 192 -3.89 10.79 -4.04
CA ALA A 192 -4.47 11.02 -2.73
C ALA A 192 -5.63 12.03 -2.76
N LYS A 193 -5.52 13.08 -3.58
CA LYS A 193 -6.59 14.07 -3.77
C LYS A 193 -7.80 13.46 -4.48
N ARG A 194 -7.58 12.72 -5.58
CA ARG A 194 -8.63 12.04 -6.35
C ARG A 194 -9.39 11.06 -5.46
N GLU A 195 -8.67 10.18 -4.77
CA GLU A 195 -9.25 9.18 -3.86
C GLU A 195 -10.04 9.86 -2.73
N PHE A 196 -9.54 10.97 -2.16
CA PHE A 196 -10.29 11.71 -1.15
C PHE A 196 -11.63 12.26 -1.68
N LEU A 197 -11.62 12.83 -2.88
CA LEU A 197 -12.83 13.36 -3.51
C LEU A 197 -13.84 12.25 -3.80
N GLU A 198 -13.39 11.13 -4.35
CA GLU A 198 -14.22 9.99 -4.75
C GLU A 198 -14.80 9.24 -3.54
N GLU A 199 -13.95 8.88 -2.57
CA GLU A 199 -14.32 7.99 -1.46
C GLU A 199 -14.96 8.73 -0.28
N ALA A 200 -14.51 9.96 0.02
CA ALA A 200 -14.95 10.68 1.22
C ALA A 200 -15.93 11.83 0.94
N MET A 201 -15.78 12.55 -0.18
CA MET A 201 -16.64 13.69 -0.49
C MET A 201 -17.85 13.31 -1.35
N ASN A 202 -17.71 12.32 -2.24
CA ASN A 202 -18.75 11.87 -3.17
C ASN A 202 -19.42 13.06 -3.90
N SER A 203 -18.62 14.03 -4.34
CA SER A 203 -19.08 15.28 -4.94
C SER A 203 -18.18 15.69 -6.11
N ASN A 204 -18.82 16.10 -7.20
CA ASN A 204 -18.18 16.71 -8.37
C ASN A 204 -18.47 18.22 -8.45
N ASP A 205 -18.93 18.83 -7.36
CA ASP A 205 -19.18 20.27 -7.29
C ASP A 205 -17.86 21.04 -7.35
N ASP A 206 -17.71 21.93 -8.32
CA ASP A 206 -16.49 22.72 -8.55
C ASP A 206 -16.05 23.49 -7.28
N ALA A 207 -17.01 23.98 -6.47
CA ALA A 207 -16.70 24.69 -5.24
C ALA A 207 -16.15 23.76 -4.14
N VAL A 208 -16.55 22.48 -4.13
CA VAL A 208 -15.96 21.47 -3.25
C VAL A 208 -14.55 21.14 -3.72
N VAL A 209 -14.36 20.93 -5.02
CA VAL A 209 -13.04 20.65 -5.61
C VAL A 209 -12.08 21.78 -5.28
N GLU A 210 -12.44 23.05 -5.48
CA GLU A 210 -11.58 24.20 -5.17
C GLU A 210 -11.18 24.26 -3.69
N GLN A 211 -12.06 23.87 -2.77
CA GLN A 211 -11.74 23.80 -1.33
C GLN A 211 -10.76 22.67 -1.02
N ILE A 212 -10.92 21.52 -1.68
CA ILE A 212 -9.99 20.40 -1.53
C ILE A 212 -8.64 20.75 -2.14
N ASP A 213 -8.59 21.47 -3.25
CA ASP A 213 -7.34 21.95 -3.85
C ASP A 213 -6.55 22.79 -2.85
N LYS A 214 -7.18 23.80 -2.26
CA LYS A 214 -6.59 24.65 -1.21
C LYS A 214 -6.16 23.86 0.02
N LEU A 215 -6.93 22.83 0.40
CA LEU A 215 -6.60 21.95 1.51
C LEU A 215 -5.32 21.15 1.22
N PHE A 216 -5.16 20.69 -0.02
CA PHE A 216 -4.02 19.88 -0.46
C PHE A 216 -2.78 20.71 -0.77
N GLU A 217 -2.89 22.00 -1.12
CA GLU A 217 -1.74 22.90 -1.37
C GLU A 217 -0.64 22.84 -0.29
N ASN A 218 -1.02 22.60 0.97
CA ASN A 218 -0.11 22.54 2.12
C ASN A 218 0.08 21.12 2.67
N ALA A 219 -0.19 20.08 1.86
CA ALA A 219 -0.06 18.71 2.32
C ALA A 219 1.38 18.21 2.32
N ASP A 220 1.77 17.56 3.40
CA ASP A 220 3.05 16.90 3.55
C ASP A 220 2.94 15.38 3.48
N SER A 221 3.96 14.74 2.92
CA SER A 221 4.16 13.29 3.04
C SER A 221 4.71 12.92 4.40
N ILE A 222 4.02 12.05 5.12
CA ILE A 222 4.41 11.66 6.48
C ILE A 222 4.95 10.24 6.58
N TYR A 223 4.68 9.39 5.59
CA TYR A 223 5.15 8.01 5.55
C TYR A 223 5.18 7.46 4.13
N LYS A 224 6.21 6.69 3.80
CA LYS A 224 6.39 5.96 2.54
C LYS A 224 7.18 4.69 2.83
N ASP A 225 6.55 3.52 2.69
CA ASP A 225 7.22 2.25 2.96
C ASP A 225 6.44 1.07 2.36
N TYR A 226 6.97 -0.13 2.54
CA TYR A 226 6.26 -1.38 2.39
C TYR A 226 5.11 -1.50 3.40
N VAL A 227 3.98 -2.04 2.93
CA VAL A 227 2.81 -2.34 3.76
C VAL A 227 2.62 -3.84 3.84
N ASP A 228 2.52 -4.39 5.06
CA ASP A 228 2.15 -5.78 5.28
C ASP A 228 0.66 -5.98 4.92
N ASP A 229 0.41 -6.32 3.65
CA ASP A 229 -0.91 -6.48 3.06
C ASP A 229 -1.18 -7.95 2.69
N PRO A 230 -2.37 -8.50 2.95
CA PRO A 230 -2.71 -9.89 2.62
C PRO A 230 -2.67 -10.21 1.11
N ARG A 231 -2.64 -9.20 0.23
CA ARG A 231 -2.45 -9.37 -1.22
C ARG A 231 -1.00 -9.60 -1.63
N ASN A 232 -0.03 -9.30 -0.77
CA ASN A 232 1.38 -9.40 -1.13
C ASN A 232 1.79 -10.83 -1.50
N THR A 233 2.65 -10.95 -2.52
CA THR A 233 3.26 -12.20 -2.97
C THR A 233 4.78 -12.15 -2.76
N GLY A 234 5.46 -13.27 -2.95
CA GLY A 234 6.89 -13.46 -2.73
C GLY A 234 7.71 -13.02 -3.94
#